data_AF-A0A1I7K5T9-F1
#
_entry.id   AF-A0A1I7K5T9-F1
#
_cell.length_a   1.000
_cell.length_b   1.000
_cell.length_c   1.000
_cell.angle_alpha   90.00
_cell.angle_beta   90.00
_cell.angle_gamma   90.00
#
_symmetry.space_group_name_H-M   'P 1'
#
loop_
_entity.id
_entity.type
_entity.pdbx_description
1 polymer ?
#
loop_
_entity_poly.entity_id
_entity_poly.type
_entity_poly.pdbx_seq_one_letter_code
_entity_poly.pdbx_strand_id
1 'polypeptide(L)'
;MWNDHTPIYRQLKERVIGMMLDGLLKPGDALPSVRQVAADYQLNPITVSKAYQELVDETLVEKRRGLGMYVTEGAHEKLLASERERFVREEWPAMVERIRRLGLDIEQLLRVSQSLSAQRDEPGAPA
;
A
#
# COMPACT_ATOMS: atom_id res chain seq x y z
N MET A 1 -5.56 11.86 10.86
CA MET A 1 -6.51 11.75 11.98
C MET A 1 -6.88 10.28 12.09
N TRP A 2 -6.91 9.70 13.28
CA TRP A 2 -7.28 8.29 13.46
C TRP A 2 -8.80 8.11 13.30
N ASN A 3 -9.24 7.00 12.72
CA ASN A 3 -10.65 6.64 12.56
C ASN A 3 -11.11 5.72 13.71
N ASP A 4 -12.33 5.87 14.20
CA ASP A 4 -12.88 5.02 15.27
C ASP A 4 -13.34 3.64 14.77
N HIS A 5 -13.59 3.48 13.46
CA HIS A 5 -14.12 2.24 12.89
C HIS A 5 -13.06 1.17 12.62
N THR A 6 -11.78 1.53 12.68
CA THR A 6 -10.65 0.61 12.43
C THR A 6 -9.75 0.58 13.66
N PRO A 7 -9.30 -0.59 14.15
CA PRO A 7 -8.35 -0.64 15.26
C PRO A 7 -7.09 0.20 14.97
N ILE A 8 -6.66 1.03 15.93
CA ILE A 8 -5.55 1.98 15.76
C ILE A 8 -4.26 1.32 15.29
N TYR A 9 -3.95 0.11 15.77
CA TYR A 9 -2.75 -0.61 15.35
C TYR A 9 -2.78 -0.95 13.84
N ARG A 10 -3.96 -1.22 13.26
CA ARG A 10 -4.11 -1.48 11.82
C ARG A 10 -3.89 -0.21 11.02
N GLN A 11 -4.44 0.91 11.47
CA GLN A 11 -4.22 2.20 10.82
C GLN A 11 -2.74 2.60 10.85
N LEU A 12 -2.04 2.32 11.95
CA LEU A 12 -0.60 2.57 12.05
C LEU A 12 0.18 1.69 11.08
N LYS A 13 -0.16 0.40 11.01
CA LYS A 13 0.42 -0.54 10.03
C LYS A 13 0.20 -0.06 8.59
N GLU A 14 -1.03 0.27 8.22
CA GLU A 14 -1.40 0.78 6.89
C GLU A 14 -0.60 2.04 6.54
N ARG A 15 -0.39 2.93 7.51
CA ARG A 15 0.44 4.13 7.31
C ARG A 15 1.90 3.79 7.04
N VAL A 16 2.47 2.83 7.74
CA VAL A 16 3.85 2.36 7.50
C VAL A 16 3.97 1.70 6.12
N ILE A 17 3.00 0.88 5.75
CA ILE A 17 2.90 0.28 4.41
C ILE A 17 2.83 1.38 3.33
N GLY A 18 2.00 2.40 3.53
CA GLY A 18 1.92 3.54 2.62
C GLY A 18 3.28 4.23 2.41
N MET A 19 4.02 4.48 3.49
CA MET A 19 5.38 5.04 3.39
C MET A 19 6.36 4.14 2.62
N MET A 20 6.22 2.81 2.69
CA MET A 20 7.02 1.88 1.90
C MET A 20 6.64 1.93 0.42
N LEU A 21 5.34 2.00 0.11
CA LEU A 21 4.82 2.11 -1.26
C LEU A 21 5.20 3.45 -1.90
N ASP A 22 5.19 4.53 -1.14
CA ASP A 22 5.60 5.88 -1.59
C ASP A 22 7.13 6.02 -1.71
N GLY A 23 7.91 4.99 -1.35
CA GLY A 23 9.36 4.98 -1.40
C GLY A 23 10.05 5.86 -0.33
N LEU A 24 9.29 6.32 0.67
CA LEU A 24 9.78 7.07 1.83
C LEU A 24 10.52 6.17 2.83
N LEU A 25 10.12 4.90 2.89
CA LEU A 25 10.82 3.84 3.63
C LEU A 25 11.31 2.79 2.62
N LYS A 26 12.63 2.64 2.51
CA LYS A 26 13.28 1.72 1.58
C LYS A 26 13.77 0.47 2.29
N PRO A 27 13.99 -0.63 1.55
CA PRO A 27 14.68 -1.80 2.08
C PRO A 27 15.98 -1.42 2.80
N GLY A 28 16.15 -1.92 4.02
CA GLY A 28 17.31 -1.62 4.86
C GLY A 28 17.18 -0.36 5.73
N ASP A 29 16.12 0.45 5.57
CA ASP A 29 15.88 1.58 6.46
C ASP A 29 15.41 1.14 7.84
N ALA A 30 15.82 1.88 8.87
CA ALA A 30 15.37 1.65 10.24
C ALA A 30 13.99 2.29 10.48
N LEU A 31 13.07 1.54 11.08
CA LEU A 31 11.83 2.11 11.59
C LEU A 31 12.08 2.87 12.89
N PRO A 32 11.32 3.96 13.16
CA PRO A 32 11.37 4.64 14.45
C PRO A 32 11.02 3.66 15.59
N SER A 33 11.62 3.86 16.76
CA SER A 33 11.37 2.98 17.90
C SER A 33 9.90 3.03 18.34
N VAL A 34 9.41 1.94 18.95
CA VAL A 34 8.05 1.87 19.53
C VAL A 34 7.77 3.06 20.46
N ARG A 35 8.75 3.45 21.28
CA ARG A 35 8.63 4.57 22.22
C ARG A 35 8.50 5.92 21.49
N GLN A 36 9.27 6.10 20.42
CA GLN A 36 9.23 7.32 19.60
C GLN A 36 7.85 7.48 18.94
N VAL A 37 7.38 6.44 18.25
CA VAL A 37 6.06 6.47 17.59
C VAL A 37 4.93 6.62 18.60
N ALA A 38 5.01 5.96 19.75
CA ALA A 38 4.03 6.11 20.83
C ALA A 38 3.94 7.57 21.32
N ALA A 39 5.09 8.25 21.45
CA ALA A 39 5.11 9.66 21.85
C ALA A 39 4.60 10.59 20.74
N ASP A 40 5.12 10.45 19.51
CA ASP A 40 4.80 11.33 18.38
C ASP A 40 3.31 11.31 18.02
N TYR A 41 2.70 10.13 18.10
CA TYR A 41 1.29 9.93 17.77
C TYR A 41 0.37 9.83 18.98
N GLN A 42 0.91 9.99 20.21
CA GLN A 42 0.17 9.84 21.47
C GLN A 42 -0.58 8.50 21.55
N LEU A 43 0.08 7.43 21.12
CA LEU A 43 -0.47 6.08 21.10
C LEU A 43 0.03 5.24 22.27
N ASN A 44 -0.75 4.25 22.67
CA ASN A 44 -0.27 3.24 23.63
C ASN A 44 0.90 2.43 23.01
N PRO A 45 2.05 2.29 23.68
CA PRO A 45 3.18 1.50 23.19
C PRO A 45 2.84 0.05 22.82
N ILE A 46 1.84 -0.56 23.48
CA ILE A 46 1.35 -1.90 23.17
C ILE A 46 0.71 -1.91 21.77
N THR A 47 -0.07 -0.87 21.44
CA THR A 47 -0.72 -0.71 20.13
C THR A 47 0.33 -0.55 19.02
N VAL A 48 1.37 0.24 19.26
CA VAL A 48 2.49 0.39 18.32
C VAL A 48 3.25 -0.91 18.15
N SER A 49 3.53 -1.63 19.25
CA SER A 49 4.21 -2.92 19.21
C SER A 49 3.41 -3.95 18.41
N LYS A 50 2.08 -3.96 18.58
CA LYS A 50 1.19 -4.83 17.81
C LYS A 50 1.23 -4.53 16.31
N ALA A 51 1.22 -3.25 15.93
CA ALA A 51 1.35 -2.86 14.53
C ALA A 51 2.68 -3.34 13.92
N TYR A 52 3.78 -3.15 14.65
CA TYR A 52 5.10 -3.62 14.20
C TYR A 52 5.19 -5.14 14.15
N GLN A 53 4.55 -5.85 15.08
CA GLN A 53 4.49 -7.31 15.05
C GLN A 53 3.77 -7.80 13.79
N GLU A 54 2.64 -7.21 13.41
CA GLU A 54 1.96 -7.60 12.16
C GLU A 54 2.82 -7.35 10.91
N LEU A 55 3.61 -6.27 10.89
CA LEU A 55 4.57 -6.03 9.81
C LEU A 55 5.69 -7.08 9.77
N VAL A 56 6.11 -7.60 10.93
CA VAL A 56 7.08 -8.70 11.03
C VAL A 56 6.47 -10.00 10.53
N ASP A 57 5.24 -10.29 10.94
CA ASP A 57 4.51 -11.51 10.55
C ASP A 57 4.28 -11.53 9.02
N GLU A 58 4.09 -10.37 8.40
CA GLU A 58 4.02 -10.18 6.94
C GLU A 58 5.39 -10.12 6.25
N THR A 59 6.48 -10.26 6.99
CA THR A 59 7.86 -10.22 6.50
C THR A 59 8.22 -8.91 5.77
N LEU A 60 7.57 -7.81 6.13
CA LEU A 60 7.81 -6.45 5.61
C LEU A 60 8.89 -5.72 6.41
N VAL A 61 9.02 -6.09 7.69
CA VAL A 61 10.08 -5.62 8.57
C VAL A 61 10.70 -6.77 9.34
N GLU A 62 11.95 -6.60 9.76
CA GLU A 62 12.70 -7.58 10.53
C GLU A 62 13.33 -6.93 11.76
N LYS A 63 13.49 -7.73 12.81
CA LYS A 63 14.19 -7.31 14.02
C LYS A 63 15.68 -7.64 13.89
N ARG A 64 16.53 -6.61 13.90
CA ARG A 64 17.99 -6.77 13.98
C ARG A 64 18.43 -6.67 15.44
N ARG A 65 19.11 -7.70 15.94
CA ARG A 65 19.54 -7.79 17.35
C ARG A 65 20.36 -6.55 17.74
N GLY A 66 19.91 -5.84 18.78
CA GLY A 66 20.58 -4.64 19.30
C GLY A 66 20.46 -3.37 18.45
N LEU A 67 19.85 -3.45 17.26
CA LEU A 67 19.81 -2.35 16.29
C LEU A 67 18.40 -1.80 16.05
N GLY A 68 17.36 -2.61 16.27
CA GLY A 68 15.96 -2.19 16.15
C GLY A 68 15.20 -2.93 15.03
N MET A 69 14.23 -2.25 14.44
CA MET A 69 13.36 -2.77 13.38
C MET A 69 13.77 -2.17 12.04
N TYR A 70 13.84 -3.00 11.00
CA TYR A 70 14.30 -2.58 9.67
C TYR A 70 13.37 -3.09 8.58
N VAL A 71 13.20 -2.34 7.50
CA VAL A 71 12.44 -2.78 6.32
C VAL A 71 13.21 -3.92 5.63
N THR A 72 12.51 -5.01 5.30
CA THR A 72 13.11 -6.16 4.63
C THR A 72 13.37 -5.88 3.15
N GLU A 73 14.33 -6.61 2.58
CA GLU A 73 14.47 -6.69 1.12
C GLU A 73 13.22 -7.34 0.51
N GLY A 74 12.74 -6.77 -0.59
CA GLY A 74 11.55 -7.25 -1.27
C GLY A 74 10.22 -6.79 -0.65
N ALA A 75 10.21 -5.95 0.40
CA ALA A 75 8.99 -5.50 1.07
C ALA A 75 8.02 -4.79 0.10
N HIS A 76 8.54 -3.90 -0.74
CA HIS A 76 7.77 -3.19 -1.74
C HIS A 76 7.16 -4.13 -2.79
N GLU A 77 7.95 -5.06 -3.32
CA GLU A 77 7.50 -6.04 -4.30
C GLU A 77 6.43 -6.97 -3.71
N LYS A 78 6.58 -7.38 -2.45
CA LYS A 78 5.59 -8.19 -1.72
C LYS A 78 4.27 -7.45 -1.53
N LEU A 79 4.34 -6.19 -1.10
CA LEU A 79 3.15 -5.35 -0.95
C LEU A 79 2.42 -5.19 -2.28
N LEU A 80 3.16 -4.86 -3.35
CA LEU A 80 2.60 -4.72 -4.68
C LEU A 80 1.97 -6.03 -5.19
N ALA A 81 2.60 -7.17 -4.93
CA ALA A 81 2.06 -8.48 -5.29
C ALA A 81 0.77 -8.79 -4.53
N SER A 82 0.73 -8.51 -3.23
CA SER A 82 -0.46 -8.71 -2.40
C SER A 82 -1.62 -7.82 -2.82
N GLU A 83 -1.35 -6.54 -3.10
CA GLU A 83 -2.37 -5.59 -3.60
C GLU A 83 -2.91 -6.02 -4.97
N ARG A 84 -2.03 -6.46 -5.88
CA ARG A 84 -2.45 -6.99 -7.19
C ARG A 84 -3.33 -8.23 -7.03
N GLU A 85 -2.98 -9.14 -6.13
CA GLU A 85 -3.78 -10.33 -5.87
C GLU A 85 -5.16 -9.95 -5.31
N ARG A 86 -5.21 -9.04 -4.33
CA ARG A 86 -6.48 -8.54 -3.77
C ARG A 86 -7.35 -7.91 -4.84
N PHE A 87 -6.78 -7.02 -5.65
CA PHE A 87 -7.51 -6.38 -6.75
C PHE A 87 -8.13 -7.40 -7.70
N VAL A 88 -7.35 -8.39 -8.16
CA VAL A 88 -7.83 -9.43 -9.08
C VAL A 88 -8.89 -10.33 -8.43
N ARG A 89 -8.79 -10.58 -7.12
CA ARG A 89 -9.69 -11.48 -6.40
C ARG A 89 -11.00 -10.82 -5.97
N GLU A 90 -10.95 -9.56 -5.57
CA GLU A 90 -12.08 -8.89 -4.90
C GLU A 90 -12.72 -7.80 -5.77
N GLU A 91 -11.91 -6.99 -6.46
CA GLU A 91 -12.39 -5.83 -7.20
C GLU A 91 -12.70 -6.15 -8.66
N TRP A 92 -11.80 -6.89 -9.31
CA TRP A 92 -11.92 -7.26 -10.71
C TRP A 92 -13.20 -8.03 -11.05
N PRO A 93 -13.68 -9.00 -10.24
CA PRO A 93 -14.92 -9.71 -10.55
C PRO A 93 -16.13 -8.78 -10.59
N ALA A 94 -16.21 -7.81 -9.68
CA ALA A 94 -17.28 -6.83 -9.65
C ALA A 94 -17.24 -5.91 -10.88
N MET A 95 -16.04 -5.53 -11.34
CA MET A 95 -15.85 -4.76 -12.57
C MET A 95 -16.28 -5.56 -13.82
N VAL A 96 -15.83 -6.82 -13.95
CA VAL A 96 -16.20 -7.70 -15.07
C VAL A 96 -17.71 -7.88 -15.14
N GLU A 97 -18.36 -8.08 -14.01
CA GLU A 97 -19.81 -8.21 -13.96
C GLU A 97 -20.52 -6.92 -14.40
N ARG A 98 -19.99 -5.74 -14.02
CA ARG A 98 -20.51 -4.46 -14.50
C ARG A 98 -20.33 -4.28 -16.01
N ILE A 99 -19.17 -4.63 -16.55
CA ILE A 99 -18.87 -4.59 -17.99
C ILE A 99 -19.89 -5.46 -18.75
N ARG A 100 -20.11 -6.70 -18.28
CA ARG A 100 -21.10 -7.62 -18.87
C ARG A 100 -22.51 -7.06 -18.85
N ARG A 101 -22.96 -6.51 -17.71
CA ARG A 101 -24.31 -5.92 -17.58
C ARG A 101 -24.55 -4.74 -18.52
N LEU A 102 -23.51 -4.00 -18.87
CA LEU A 102 -23.58 -2.89 -19.81
C LEU A 102 -23.48 -3.33 -21.28
N GLY A 103 -23.32 -4.63 -21.55
CA GLY A 103 -23.12 -5.16 -22.90
C GLY A 103 -21.80 -4.71 -23.53
N LEU A 104 -20.82 -4.32 -22.71
CA LEU A 104 -19.52 -3.84 -23.16
C LEU A 104 -18.57 -5.01 -23.39
N ASP A 105 -17.84 -4.95 -24.50
CA ASP A 105 -16.75 -5.87 -24.77
C ASP A 105 -15.44 -5.34 -24.16
N ILE A 106 -14.71 -6.22 -23.47
CA ILE A 106 -13.47 -5.86 -22.81
C ILE A 106 -12.36 -5.52 -23.81
N GLU A 107 -12.34 -6.15 -24.99
CA GLU A 107 -11.38 -5.80 -26.03
C GLU A 107 -11.67 -4.41 -26.61
N GLN A 108 -12.95 -4.06 -26.79
CA GLN A 108 -13.34 -2.70 -27.16
C GLN A 108 -12.91 -1.67 -26.10
N LEU A 109 -13.08 -1.97 -24.82
CA LEU A 109 -12.66 -1.07 -23.73
C LEU A 109 -11.14 -0.86 -23.71
N LEU A 110 -10.34 -1.90 -23.97
CA LEU A 110 -8.89 -1.78 -24.09
C LEU A 110 -8.46 -0.91 -25.28
N ARG A 111 -9.19 -0.98 -26.41
CA ARG A 111 -8.94 -0.09 -27.56
C ARG A 111 -9.24 1.38 -27.24
N VAL A 112 -10.32 1.64 -26.51
CA VAL A 112 -10.69 3.00 -26.08
C VAL A 112 -9.68 3.57 -25.07
N SER A 113 -9.16 2.76 -24.15
CA SER A 113 -8.16 3.25 -23.19
C SER A 113 -6.85 3.65 -23.87
N GLN A 114 -6.40 2.88 -24.87
CA GLN A 114 -5.18 3.18 -25.64
C GLN A 114 -5.31 4.49 -26.44
N SER A 115 -6.49 4.78 -27.00
CA SER A 115 -6.73 6.03 -27.73
C SER A 115 -6.81 7.25 -26.79
N LEU A 116 -7.28 7.07 -25.56
CA LEU A 116 -7.30 8.12 -24.53
C LEU A 116 -5.92 8.43 -23.96
N SER A 117 -5.05 7.43 -23.78
CA SER A 117 -3.66 7.65 -23.38
C SER A 117 -2.86 8.38 -24.47
N ALA A 118 -3.07 8.02 -25.75
CA ALA A 118 -2.39 8.67 -26.87
C ALA A 118 -2.77 10.15 -27.06
N GLN A 119 -3.98 10.56 -26.67
CA GLN A 119 -4.40 11.96 -26.70
C GLN A 119 -3.85 12.80 -25.54
N ARG A 120 -3.32 12.16 -24.50
CA ARG A 120 -2.79 12.84 -23.30
C ARG A 120 -1.30 13.17 -23.41
N ASP A 121 -0.62 12.57 -24.39
CA ASP A 121 0.82 12.74 -24.67
C ASP A 121 1.12 13.81 -25.75
N GLU A 122 0.13 14.57 -26.24
CA GLU A 122 0.44 15.78 -27.02
C GLU A 122 0.95 16.90 -26.09
N PRO A 123 2.24 17.27 -26.14
CA PRO A 123 2.74 18.44 -25.44
C PRO A 123 2.18 19.67 -26.17
N GLY A 124 1.65 20.62 -25.40
CA GLY A 124 1.01 21.85 -25.85
C GLY A 124 1.42 22.37 -27.23
N ALA A 125 0.43 22.51 -28.11
CA ALA A 125 0.53 23.32 -29.31
C ALA A 125 1.01 24.75 -28.97
N PRO A 126 1.86 25.36 -29.83
CA PRO A 126 2.57 26.59 -29.52
C PRO A 126 1.66 27.82 -29.62
N ALA A 127 1.80 28.74 -28.66
CA ALA A 127 1.48 30.16 -28.81
C ALA A 127 2.51 30.99 -28.03
#